data_AF-A0A5C9BSK1-F1
#
_entry.id   AF-A0A5C9BSK1-F1
#
_cell.length_a   1.000
_cell.length_b   1.000
_cell.length_c   1.000
_cell.angle_alpha   90.00
_cell.angle_beta   90.00
_cell.angle_gamma   90.00
#
_symmetry.space_group_name_H-M   'P 1'
#
loop_
_entity.id
_entity.type
_entity.pdbx_description
1 polymer ?
#
loop_
_entity_poly.entity_id
_entity_poly.type
_entity_poly.pdbx_seq_one_letter_code
_entity_poly.pdbx_strand_id
1 'polypeptide(L)'
;MPPMMFLRLWIMVFLHYFVWSSWYVTMGTYLDKTLGFEGGQIGLAYGSTAVGALVSPFIVGILADRFFATQRILAFLHLVGAGLLYFVSTRQEFGQFYPALLAYTVTYMAGHGLTNALTLHHSKNPAKEFPLVMLMASVGWIAAGLVVSWLEVETSADMFRRCHTRRPKERTHPCRSAQCWDSTP
;
A
#
# COMPACT_ATOMS: atom_id res chain seq x y z
N MET A 1 19.69 -10.45 20.31
CA MET A 1 20.58 -10.01 19.21
C MET A 1 21.62 -9.01 19.70
N PRO A 2 22.82 -8.90 19.09
CA PRO A 2 23.69 -7.75 19.35
C PRO A 2 23.02 -6.45 18.85
N PRO A 3 23.21 -5.30 19.54
CA PRO A 3 22.47 -4.06 19.27
C PRO A 3 22.66 -3.53 17.84
N MET A 4 23.85 -3.73 17.26
CA MET A 4 24.14 -3.35 15.88
C MET A 4 23.30 -4.14 14.84
N MET A 5 23.04 -5.42 15.08
CA MET A 5 22.21 -6.23 14.18
C MET A 5 20.73 -5.86 14.30
N PHE A 6 20.29 -5.51 15.50
CA PHE A 6 18.93 -5.07 15.75
C PHE A 6 18.61 -3.78 14.96
N LEU A 7 19.50 -2.79 14.99
CA LEU A 7 19.35 -1.55 14.21
C LEU A 7 19.34 -1.82 12.70
N ARG A 8 20.19 -2.73 12.20
CA ARG A 8 20.21 -3.11 10.78
C ARG A 8 18.89 -3.73 10.33
N LEU A 9 18.31 -4.63 11.13
CA LEU A 9 17.02 -5.25 10.82
C LEU A 9 15.87 -4.23 10.92
N TRP A 10 15.91 -3.31 11.87
CA TRP A 10 14.94 -2.22 11.99
C TRP A 10 14.92 -1.35 10.73
N ILE A 11 16.09 -0.89 10.27
CA ILE A 11 16.20 -0.08 9.06
C ILE A 11 15.73 -0.88 7.83
N MET A 12 16.12 -2.15 7.73
CA MET A 12 15.70 -3.02 6.62
C MET A 12 14.18 -3.17 6.56
N VAL A 13 13.53 -3.54 7.68
CA VAL A 13 12.07 -3.74 7.72
C VAL A 13 11.34 -2.40 7.51
N PHE A 14 11.83 -1.31 8.09
CA PHE A 14 11.29 0.03 7.86
C PHE A 14 11.29 0.38 6.37
N LEU A 15 12.45 0.28 5.70
CA LEU A 15 12.58 0.64 4.29
C LEU A 15 11.73 -0.27 3.39
N HIS A 16 11.69 -1.57 3.69
CA HIS A 16 10.90 -2.53 2.93
C HIS A 16 9.40 -2.23 2.99
N TYR A 17 8.85 -1.93 4.17
CA TYR A 17 7.44 -1.58 4.30
C TYR A 17 7.14 -0.16 3.82
N PHE A 18 8.07 0.80 4.00
CA PHE A 18 7.92 2.16 3.49
C PHE A 18 7.73 2.16 1.96
N VAL A 19 8.59 1.43 1.22
CA VAL A 19 8.46 1.30 -0.23
C VAL A 19 7.16 0.60 -0.61
N TRP A 20 6.74 -0.43 0.13
CA TRP A 20 5.48 -1.10 -0.17
C TRP A 20 4.29 -0.13 -0.10
N SER A 21 4.20 0.60 1.01
CA SER A 21 3.08 1.50 1.28
C SER A 21 3.03 2.70 0.34
N SER A 22 4.20 3.21 -0.09
CA SER A 22 4.25 4.42 -0.92
C SER A 22 3.52 4.28 -2.25
N TRP A 23 3.52 3.09 -2.86
CA TRP A 23 2.77 2.84 -4.09
C TRP A 23 1.45 2.09 -3.84
N TYR A 24 1.37 1.22 -2.82
CA TYR A 24 0.17 0.41 -2.58
C TYR A 24 -1.04 1.25 -2.14
N VAL A 25 -0.80 2.29 -1.34
CA VAL A 25 -1.85 3.21 -0.88
C VAL A 25 -2.33 4.10 -2.03
N THR A 26 -1.43 4.55 -2.90
CA THR A 26 -1.75 5.41 -4.06
C THR A 26 -2.27 4.65 -5.27
N MET A 27 -2.07 3.33 -5.35
CA MET A 27 -2.49 2.54 -6.50
C MET A 27 -4.01 2.62 -6.70
N GLY A 28 -4.80 2.63 -5.62
CA GLY A 28 -6.26 2.70 -5.70
C GLY A 28 -6.75 4.00 -6.31
N THR A 29 -6.21 5.14 -5.85
CA THR A 29 -6.53 6.46 -6.41
C THR A 29 -6.03 6.61 -7.84
N TYR A 30 -4.86 6.06 -8.18
CA TYR A 30 -4.33 6.04 -9.54
C TYR A 30 -5.21 5.22 -10.52
N LEU A 31 -5.63 4.01 -10.13
CA LEU A 31 -6.45 3.16 -10.99
C LEU A 31 -7.86 3.73 -11.20
N ASP A 32 -8.45 4.34 -10.16
CA ASP A 32 -9.76 5.00 -10.24
C ASP A 32 -9.70 6.32 -11.02
N LYS A 33 -8.83 7.26 -10.60
CA LYS A 33 -8.83 8.64 -11.11
C LYS A 33 -8.06 8.84 -12.40
N THR A 34 -6.96 8.10 -12.61
CA THR A 34 -6.08 8.31 -13.77
C THR A 34 -6.41 7.35 -14.90
N LEU A 35 -6.59 6.06 -14.59
CA LEU A 35 -6.85 5.02 -15.59
C LEU A 35 -8.33 4.75 -15.82
N GLY A 36 -9.21 5.16 -14.90
CA GLY A 36 -10.67 4.98 -15.04
C GLY A 36 -11.10 3.51 -15.04
N PHE A 37 -10.36 2.64 -14.36
CA PHE A 37 -10.69 1.22 -14.28
C PHE A 37 -11.96 0.98 -13.45
N GLU A 38 -12.73 -0.03 -13.82
CA GLU A 38 -13.94 -0.41 -13.09
C GLU A 38 -13.59 -0.97 -11.70
N GLY A 39 -14.47 -0.79 -10.71
CA GLY A 39 -14.23 -1.25 -9.34
C GLY A 39 -13.87 -2.74 -9.23
N GLY A 40 -14.40 -3.59 -10.12
CA GLY A 40 -14.02 -5.00 -10.20
C GLY A 40 -12.56 -5.23 -10.62
N GLN A 41 -12.05 -4.43 -11.56
CA GLN A 41 -10.65 -4.48 -12.01
C GLN A 41 -9.70 -3.99 -10.92
N ILE A 42 -10.09 -2.95 -10.19
CA ILE A 42 -9.34 -2.46 -9.02
C ILE A 42 -9.28 -3.55 -7.94
N GLY A 43 -10.40 -4.23 -7.69
CA GLY A 43 -10.46 -5.37 -6.77
C GLY A 43 -9.53 -6.52 -7.18
N LEU A 44 -9.50 -6.87 -8.47
CA LEU A 44 -8.56 -7.86 -9.00
C LEU A 44 -7.09 -7.41 -8.82
N ALA A 45 -6.79 -6.14 -9.08
CA ALA A 45 -5.46 -5.58 -8.88
C ALA A 45 -5.01 -5.69 -7.41
N TYR A 46 -5.87 -5.38 -6.44
CA TYR A 46 -5.55 -5.60 -5.03
C TYR A 46 -5.45 -7.09 -4.68
N GLY A 47 -6.33 -7.94 -5.24
CA GLY A 47 -6.31 -9.39 -5.07
C GLY A 47 -5.05 -10.07 -5.61
N SER A 48 -4.34 -9.44 -6.55
CA SER A 48 -3.06 -9.93 -7.08
C SER A 48 -1.99 -10.12 -5.97
N THR A 49 -2.09 -9.37 -4.87
CA THR A 49 -1.20 -9.55 -3.71
C THR A 49 -1.44 -10.88 -2.99
N ALA A 50 -2.69 -11.32 -2.87
CA ALA A 50 -3.03 -12.60 -2.26
C ALA A 50 -2.55 -13.77 -3.13
N VAL A 51 -2.69 -13.65 -4.46
CA VAL A 51 -2.12 -14.62 -5.40
C VAL A 51 -0.59 -14.64 -5.29
N GLY A 52 0.04 -13.47 -5.21
CA GLY A 52 1.47 -13.35 -4.97
C GLY A 52 1.92 -14.03 -3.68
N ALA A 53 1.17 -13.89 -2.59
CA ALA A 53 1.44 -14.55 -1.31
C ALA A 53 1.37 -16.07 -1.41
N LEU A 54 0.42 -16.61 -2.16
CA LEU A 54 0.30 -18.05 -2.36
C LEU A 54 1.46 -18.63 -3.18
N VAL A 55 1.93 -17.90 -4.19
CA VAL A 55 3.01 -18.35 -5.11
C VAL A 55 4.40 -18.09 -4.54
N SER A 56 4.55 -17.08 -3.66
CA SER A 56 5.83 -16.66 -3.11
C SER A 56 6.68 -17.77 -2.46
N PRO A 57 6.13 -18.76 -1.71
CA PRO A 57 6.95 -19.77 -1.04
C PRO A 57 7.65 -20.69 -2.05
N PHE A 58 7.08 -20.88 -3.24
CA PHE A 58 7.69 -21.68 -4.30
C PHE A 58 8.91 -20.98 -4.88
N ILE A 59 8.84 -19.66 -5.07
CA ILE A 59 9.98 -18.86 -5.54
C ILE A 59 11.09 -18.84 -4.51
N VAL A 60 10.75 -18.64 -3.23
CA VAL A 60 11.72 -18.70 -2.14
C VAL A 60 12.34 -20.10 -2.03
N GLY A 61 11.54 -21.16 -2.21
CA GLY A 61 12.01 -22.54 -2.23
C GLY A 61 13.03 -22.82 -3.34
N ILE A 62 12.75 -22.38 -4.57
CA ILE A 62 13.67 -22.52 -5.71
C ILE A 62 14.94 -21.68 -5.51
N LEU A 63 14.80 -20.46 -4.95
CA LEU A 63 15.94 -19.59 -4.66
C LEU A 63 16.78 -20.08 -3.47
N ALA A 64 16.22 -20.90 -2.58
CA ALA A 64 16.89 -21.41 -1.38
C ALA A 64 17.92 -22.52 -1.68
N ASP A 65 17.94 -23.09 -2.89
CA ASP A 65 18.71 -24.30 -3.21
C ASP A 65 20.24 -24.13 -3.25
N ARG A 66 20.80 -22.93 -3.07
CA ARG A 66 22.26 -22.82 -2.82
C ARG A 66 22.67 -21.48 -2.22
N PHE A 67 22.97 -21.46 -0.93
CA PHE A 67 23.97 -20.63 -0.22
C PHE A 67 24.31 -19.21 -0.75
N PHE A 68 23.36 -18.46 -1.31
CA PHE A 68 23.55 -17.03 -1.54
C PHE A 68 23.24 -16.28 -0.25
N ALA A 69 24.09 -15.32 0.10
CA ALA A 69 23.81 -14.42 1.22
C ALA A 69 22.41 -13.82 1.03
N THR A 70 21.53 -13.97 2.03
CA THR A 70 20.14 -13.49 2.00
C THR A 70 20.04 -12.03 1.54
N GLN A 71 21.04 -11.23 1.88
CA GLN A 71 21.19 -9.83 1.46
C GLN A 71 21.26 -9.67 -0.07
N ARG A 72 21.95 -10.57 -0.79
CA ARG A 72 22.05 -10.55 -2.25
C ARG A 72 20.73 -10.92 -2.92
N ILE A 73 20.02 -11.89 -2.34
CA ILE A 73 18.69 -12.29 -2.84
C ILE A 73 17.70 -11.15 -2.63
N LEU A 74 17.70 -10.52 -1.44
CA LEU A 74 16.87 -9.33 -1.18
C LEU A 74 17.21 -8.20 -2.16
N ALA A 75 18.49 -7.90 -2.38
CA ALA A 75 18.90 -6.87 -3.34
C ALA A 75 18.42 -7.19 -4.77
N PHE A 76 18.58 -8.43 -5.22
CA PHE A 76 18.10 -8.89 -6.51
C PHE A 76 16.57 -8.75 -6.64
N LEU A 77 15.81 -9.20 -5.64
CA LEU A 77 14.35 -9.09 -5.63
C LEU A 77 13.88 -7.63 -5.67
N HIS A 78 14.57 -6.72 -4.98
CA HIS A 78 14.23 -5.29 -5.03
C HIS A 78 14.58 -4.66 -6.39
N LEU A 79 15.69 -5.06 -7.02
CA LEU A 79 16.04 -4.58 -8.36
C LEU A 79 15.06 -5.08 -9.43
N VAL A 80 14.71 -6.37 -9.38
CA VAL A 80 13.67 -6.95 -10.25
C VAL A 80 12.32 -6.29 -9.98
N GLY A 81 11.96 -6.11 -8.71
CA GLY A 81 10.75 -5.41 -8.30
C GLY A 81 10.71 -3.97 -8.81
N ALA A 82 11.80 -3.21 -8.72
CA ALA A 82 11.88 -1.85 -9.24
C ALA A 82 11.70 -1.81 -10.77
N GLY A 83 12.32 -2.74 -11.50
CA GLY A 83 12.15 -2.86 -12.95
C GLY A 83 10.71 -3.22 -13.34
N LEU A 84 10.09 -4.15 -12.63
CA LEU A 84 8.69 -4.53 -12.85
C LEU A 84 7.72 -3.39 -12.51
N LEU A 85 7.94 -2.68 -11.40
CA LEU A 85 7.10 -1.55 -11.00
C LEU A 85 7.21 -0.39 -11.99
N TYR A 86 8.42 -0.10 -12.48
CA TYR A 86 8.63 0.86 -13.56
C TYR A 86 7.88 0.45 -14.82
N PHE A 87 7.97 -0.83 -15.21
CA PHE A 87 7.23 -1.35 -16.35
C PHE A 87 5.72 -1.19 -16.17
N VAL A 88 5.17 -1.54 -15.00
CA VAL A 88 3.75 -1.37 -14.65
C VAL A 88 3.34 0.10 -14.77
N SER A 89 4.18 1.04 -14.33
CA SER A 89 3.91 2.48 -14.43
C SER A 89 3.78 3.00 -15.86
N THR A 90 4.31 2.29 -16.87
CA THR A 90 4.20 2.68 -18.29
C THR A 90 2.94 2.12 -18.97
N ARG A 91 2.22 1.20 -18.32
CA ARG A 91 1.08 0.51 -18.94
C ARG A 91 -0.24 1.16 -18.52
N GLN A 92 -1.03 1.53 -19.51
CA GLN A 92 -2.35 2.15 -19.32
C GLN A 92 -3.52 1.19 -19.59
N GLU A 93 -3.24 0.04 -20.19
CA GLU A 93 -4.26 -0.96 -20.51
C GLU A 93 -4.30 -2.08 -19.45
N PHE A 94 -5.49 -2.43 -18.96
CA PHE A 94 -5.67 -3.46 -17.93
C PHE A 94 -5.06 -4.82 -18.32
N GLY A 95 -5.21 -5.22 -19.58
CA GLY A 95 -4.70 -6.51 -20.09
C GLY A 95 -3.19 -6.68 -19.97
N GLN A 96 -2.44 -5.58 -19.97
CA GLN A 96 -0.97 -5.59 -19.80
C GLN A 96 -0.56 -5.20 -18.37
N PHE A 97 -1.34 -4.33 -17.73
CA PHE A 97 -1.13 -3.89 -16.36
C PHE A 97 -1.26 -5.05 -15.36
N TYR A 98 -2.33 -5.85 -15.46
CA TYR A 98 -2.64 -6.89 -14.47
C TYR A 98 -1.60 -8.03 -14.41
N PRO A 99 -1.16 -8.62 -15.53
CA PRO A 99 -0.11 -9.65 -15.50
C PRO A 99 1.24 -9.11 -15.00
N ALA A 100 1.58 -7.87 -15.37
CA ALA A 100 2.80 -7.23 -14.89
C ALA A 100 2.75 -6.95 -13.38
N LEU A 101 1.60 -6.49 -12.88
CA LEU A 101 1.37 -6.32 -11.44
C LEU A 101 1.44 -7.66 -10.71
N LEU A 102 0.87 -8.74 -11.25
CA LEU A 102 0.98 -10.08 -10.69
C LEU A 102 2.44 -10.55 -10.59
N ALA A 103 3.23 -10.38 -11.66
CA ALA A 103 4.66 -10.73 -11.62
C ALA A 103 5.41 -9.93 -10.54
N TYR A 104 5.07 -8.66 -10.41
CA TYR A 104 5.61 -7.80 -9.36
C TYR A 104 5.20 -8.27 -7.96
N THR A 105 3.92 -8.51 -7.70
CA THR A 105 3.44 -8.91 -6.36
C THR A 105 4.00 -10.24 -5.92
N VAL A 106 4.16 -11.19 -6.84
CA VAL A 106 4.81 -12.47 -6.60
C VAL A 106 6.27 -12.27 -6.14
N THR A 107 7.03 -11.42 -6.84
CA THR A 107 8.43 -11.10 -6.50
C THR A 107 8.52 -10.37 -5.15
N TYR A 108 7.64 -9.39 -4.94
CA TYR A 108 7.63 -8.57 -3.73
C TYR A 108 7.28 -9.39 -2.49
N MET A 109 6.29 -10.29 -2.61
CA MET A 109 5.84 -11.13 -1.52
C MET A 109 6.86 -12.22 -1.14
N ALA A 110 7.66 -12.70 -2.11
CA ALA A 110 8.84 -13.52 -1.81
C ALA A 110 9.86 -12.75 -0.95
N GLY A 111 10.04 -11.44 -1.20
CA GLY A 111 10.85 -10.55 -0.38
C GLY A 111 10.34 -10.45 1.07
N HIS A 112 9.03 -10.27 1.25
CA HIS A 112 8.41 -10.23 2.58
C HIS A 112 8.65 -11.51 3.39
N GLY A 113 8.47 -12.68 2.76
CA GLY A 113 8.76 -13.96 3.40
C GLY A 113 10.22 -14.05 3.84
N LEU A 114 11.14 -13.59 2.98
CA LEU A 114 12.58 -13.63 3.24
C LEU A 114 13.00 -12.66 4.36
N THR A 115 12.44 -11.45 4.44
CA THR A 115 12.72 -10.52 5.55
C THR A 115 12.23 -11.05 6.88
N ASN A 116 11.08 -11.74 6.89
CA ASN A 116 10.53 -12.36 8.08
C ASN A 116 11.41 -13.54 8.54
N ALA A 117 11.77 -14.43 7.61
CA ALA A 117 12.69 -15.55 7.88
C ALA A 117 14.06 -15.07 8.37
N LEU A 118 14.61 -14.00 7.76
CA LEU A 118 15.89 -13.41 8.14
C LEU A 118 15.86 -12.83 9.57
N THR A 119 14.76 -12.16 9.93
CA THR A 119 14.57 -11.61 11.28
C THR A 119 14.47 -12.73 12.32
N LEU A 120 13.73 -13.79 12.01
CA LEU A 120 13.61 -14.97 12.87
C LEU A 120 14.97 -15.68 13.04
N HIS A 121 15.73 -15.84 11.95
CA HIS A 121 17.04 -16.50 11.96
C HIS A 121 18.06 -15.79 12.87
N HIS A 122 18.04 -14.46 12.93
CA HIS A 122 18.96 -13.71 13.77
C HIS A 122 18.46 -13.51 15.21
N SER A 123 17.18 -13.76 15.47
CA SER A 123 16.58 -13.58 16.79
C SER A 123 16.99 -14.66 17.76
N LYS A 124 17.54 -14.26 18.92
CA LYS A 124 17.86 -15.20 20.02
C LYS A 124 16.62 -15.57 20.81
N ASN A 125 15.70 -14.62 20.97
CA ASN A 125 14.41 -14.78 21.63
C ASN A 125 13.30 -14.32 20.68
N PRO A 126 12.86 -15.16 19.72
CA PRO A 126 11.89 -14.78 18.70
C PRO A 126 10.60 -14.18 19.28
N ALA A 127 10.10 -14.72 20.39
CA ALA A 127 8.87 -14.25 21.04
C ALA A 127 8.89 -12.77 21.47
N LYS A 128 10.08 -12.20 21.71
CA LYS A 128 10.24 -10.79 22.12
C LYS A 128 10.87 -9.94 21.03
N GLU A 129 11.91 -10.46 20.38
CA GLU A 129 12.69 -9.67 19.43
C GLU A 129 11.99 -9.50 18.08
N PHE A 130 11.25 -10.52 17.61
CA PHE A 130 10.56 -10.45 16.32
C PHE A 130 9.45 -9.39 16.30
N PRO A 131 8.51 -9.33 17.28
CA PRO A 131 7.50 -8.28 17.31
C PRO A 131 8.11 -6.87 17.40
N LEU A 132 9.22 -6.71 18.13
CA LEU A 132 9.90 -5.42 18.25
C LEU A 132 10.50 -4.95 16.91
N VAL A 133 11.05 -5.86 16.11
CA VAL A 133 11.53 -5.55 14.75
C VAL A 133 10.35 -5.25 13.82
N MET A 134 9.27 -6.03 13.91
CA MET A 134 8.08 -5.86 13.07
C MET A 134 7.31 -4.57 13.39
N LEU A 135 7.49 -3.96 14.56
CA LEU A 135 6.94 -2.63 14.85
C LEU A 135 7.41 -1.57 13.84
N MET A 136 8.64 -1.68 13.35
CA MET A 136 9.17 -0.78 12.31
C MET A 136 8.43 -0.92 10.97
N ALA A 137 7.77 -2.05 10.72
CA ALA A 137 6.93 -2.24 9.54
C ALA A 137 5.72 -1.29 9.59
N SER A 138 5.02 -1.25 10.73
CA SER A 138 3.88 -0.35 10.95
C SER A 138 4.31 1.11 10.90
N VAL A 139 5.48 1.44 11.47
CA VAL A 139 6.05 2.80 11.40
C VAL A 139 6.36 3.18 9.96
N GLY A 140 6.96 2.29 9.17
CA GLY A 140 7.24 2.50 7.75
C GLY A 140 5.96 2.74 6.94
N TRP A 141 4.91 1.97 7.23
CA TRP A 141 3.61 2.10 6.57
C TRP A 141 2.96 3.46 6.83
N ILE A 142 2.90 3.88 8.09
CA ILE A 142 2.31 5.18 8.47
C ILE A 142 3.16 6.32 7.93
N ALA A 143 4.49 6.23 8.05
CA ALA A 143 5.41 7.25 7.55
C ALA A 143 5.25 7.45 6.04
N ALA A 144 5.13 6.38 5.26
CA ALA A 144 4.88 6.47 3.82
C ALA A 144 3.54 7.15 3.51
N GLY A 145 2.46 6.77 4.21
CA GLY A 145 1.16 7.43 4.05
C GLY A 145 1.20 8.93 4.37
N LEU A 146 1.91 9.31 5.44
CA LEU A 146 2.13 10.71 5.79
C LEU A 146 2.97 11.45 4.75
N VAL A 147 4.03 10.83 4.24
CA VAL A 147 4.90 11.43 3.21
C VAL A 147 4.14 11.64 1.90
N VAL A 148 3.37 10.64 1.45
CA VAL A 148 2.52 10.75 0.26
C VAL A 148 1.45 11.83 0.44
N SER A 149 0.84 11.91 1.63
CA SER A 149 -0.14 12.93 1.96
C SER A 149 0.48 14.34 2.02
N TRP A 150 1.70 14.47 2.57
CA TRP A 150 2.46 15.72 2.60
C TRP A 150 2.97 16.17 1.23
N LEU A 151 3.32 15.23 0.36
CA LEU A 151 3.74 15.50 -1.02
C LEU A 151 2.57 15.89 -1.93
N GLU A 152 1.35 16.00 -1.39
CA GLU A 152 0.21 16.56 -2.12
C GLU A 152 -0.12 15.82 -3.42
N VAL A 153 0.37 14.59 -3.61
CA VAL A 153 0.04 13.72 -4.77
C VAL A 153 -1.47 13.40 -4.81
N GLU A 154 -2.13 13.52 -3.67
CA GLU A 154 -3.60 13.40 -3.51
C GLU A 154 -4.36 14.71 -3.84
N THR A 155 -3.69 15.86 -3.97
CA THR A 155 -4.34 17.19 -3.95
C THR A 155 -4.52 17.89 -5.30
N SER A 156 -4.26 17.22 -6.43
CA SER A 156 -4.65 17.76 -7.74
C SER A 156 -6.15 17.54 -8.08
N ALA A 157 -6.99 17.17 -7.11
CA ALA A 157 -8.43 17.15 -7.30
C ALA A 157 -9.20 17.49 -6.01
N ASP A 158 -9.20 18.77 -5.63
CA ASP A 158 -10.36 19.57 -5.17
C ASP A 158 -11.54 18.94 -4.40
N MET A 159 -11.39 17.81 -3.70
CA MET A 159 -12.56 17.05 -3.23
C MET A 159 -13.16 17.55 -1.91
N PHE A 160 -12.45 18.34 -1.08
CA PHE A 160 -12.93 18.63 0.29
C PHE A 160 -12.92 20.09 0.75
N ARG A 161 -12.79 21.11 -0.12
CA ARG A 161 -12.69 22.51 0.36
C ARG A 161 -13.50 23.63 -0.31
N ARG A 162 -14.50 23.37 -1.16
CA ARG A 162 -15.41 24.47 -1.58
C ARG A 162 -16.92 24.24 -1.62
N CYS A 163 -17.47 23.06 -1.31
CA CYS A 163 -18.93 22.86 -1.33
C CYS A 163 -19.66 22.76 0.02
N HIS A 164 -19.01 22.97 1.18
CA HIS A 164 -19.72 22.93 2.47
C HIS A 164 -19.69 24.23 3.31
N THR A 165 -19.26 25.37 2.72
CA THR A 165 -19.25 26.67 3.42
C THR A 165 -19.81 27.84 2.61
N ARG A 166 -20.88 27.62 1.85
CA ARG A 166 -21.81 28.69 1.45
C ARG A 166 -23.27 28.23 1.52
N ARG A 167 -23.78 27.94 2.72
CA ARG A 167 -25.18 28.26 3.00
C ARG A 167 -25.20 29.74 3.42
N PRO A 168 -25.80 30.66 2.64
CA PRO A 168 -25.97 32.02 3.08
C PRO A 168 -26.95 32.03 4.26
N LYS A 169 -26.48 32.57 5.37
CA LYS A 169 -27.29 32.94 6.53
C LYS A 169 -27.96 34.27 6.18
N GLU A 170 -29.11 34.25 5.51
CA GLU A 170 -29.90 35.45 5.29
C GLU A 170 -31.07 35.50 6.28
N ARG A 171 -31.10 36.61 7.02
CA ARG A 171 -32.01 36.95 8.09
C ARG A 171 -33.29 37.56 7.52
N THR A 172 -34.38 37.40 8.28
CA THR A 172 -35.50 38.33 8.50
C THR A 172 -36.44 38.66 7.33
N HIS A 173 -37.72 38.27 7.44
CA HIS A 173 -38.86 39.20 7.63
C HIS A 173 -40.17 38.42 8.02
N PRO A 174 -41.18 39.10 8.62
CA PRO A 174 -42.07 38.55 9.66
C PRO A 174 -43.50 38.21 9.18
N CYS A 175 -44.25 37.51 10.06
CA CYS A 175 -45.71 37.51 10.22
C CYS A 175 -46.61 37.63 8.96
N ARG A 176 -47.42 36.59 8.67
CA ARG A 176 -48.90 36.64 8.82
C ARG A 176 -49.61 35.39 8.30
N SER A 177 -50.53 34.91 9.14
CA SER A 177 -51.87 34.36 8.83
C SER A 177 -52.05 33.13 7.93
N ALA A 178 -52.60 32.11 8.57
CA ALA A 178 -53.81 31.37 8.19
C ALA A 178 -53.72 30.20 7.18
N GLN A 179 -54.53 29.18 7.50
CA GLN A 179 -55.03 28.07 6.67
C GLN A 179 -54.06 26.87 6.52
N CYS A 180 -54.44 25.60 6.71
CA CYS A 180 -55.66 24.90 7.14
C CYS A 180 -55.19 23.45 7.37
N TRP A 181 -55.26 22.85 8.56
CA TRP A 181 -56.26 21.83 8.91
C TRP A 181 -57.33 21.61 7.82
N ASP A 182 -57.27 20.47 7.11
CA ASP A 182 -58.31 19.41 7.15
C ASP A 182 -58.25 18.41 5.97
N SER A 183 -58.49 17.15 6.35
CA SER A 183 -59.13 15.99 5.68
C SER A 183 -59.23 15.86 4.15
N THR A 184 -58.85 14.64 3.67
CA THR A 184 -59.51 13.70 2.72
C THR A 184 -60.26 14.21 1.48
N PRO A 185 -60.20 13.44 0.38
CA PRO A 185 -61.21 12.40 0.13
C PRO A 185 -60.72 10.96 0.33
#